data_AF-A5ILQ9-F1
#
_entry.id   AF-A5ILQ9-F1
#
_cell.length_a   1.000
_cell.length_b   1.000
_cell.length_c   1.000
_cell.angle_alpha   90.00
_cell.angle_beta   90.00
_cell.angle_gamma   90.00
#
_symmetry.space_group_name_H-M   'P 1'
#
loop_
_entity.id
_entity.type
_entity.pdbx_description
1 polymer ?
#
loop_
_entity_poly.entity_id
_entity_poly.type
_entity_poly.pdbx_seq_one_letter_code
_entity_poly.pdbx_strand_id
1 'polypeptide(L)'
;MNLSTAKTLAGVGMIFKLFGAVPVVGWIFSLVGLILFLIGIYNISQQVGERRIFNYLLIPAVLLLIVSVIFSVSLVASLFAGGLFAGGVT
;
A
#
# COMPACT_ATOMS: atom_id res chain seq x y z
N MET A 1 -14.37 15.51 -11.83
CA MET A 1 -13.31 15.90 -10.88
C MET A 1 -12.19 16.55 -11.67
N ASN A 2 -11.63 17.70 -11.26
CA ASN A 2 -10.54 18.33 -12.00
C ASN A 2 -9.24 17.52 -11.87
N LEU A 3 -8.37 17.58 -12.88
CA LEU A 3 -7.08 16.86 -12.89
C LEU A 3 -6.21 17.21 -11.68
N SER A 4 -6.21 18.50 -11.29
CA SER A 4 -5.52 18.98 -10.10
C SER A 4 -6.00 18.27 -8.83
N THR A 5 -7.32 18.18 -8.64
CA THR A 5 -7.91 17.48 -7.48
C THR A 5 -7.57 15.99 -7.50
N ALA A 6 -7.56 15.34 -8.67
CA ALA A 6 -7.24 13.91 -8.79
C ALA A 6 -5.78 13.62 -8.43
N LYS A 7 -4.85 14.50 -8.83
CA LYS A 7 -3.44 14.44 -8.41
C LYS A 7 -3.29 14.64 -6.91
N THR A 8 -4.00 15.60 -6.31
CA THR A 8 -3.98 15.80 -4.87
C THR A 8 -4.53 14.59 -4.12
N LEU A 9 -5.63 13.99 -4.58
CA LEU A 9 -6.18 12.78 -3.96
C LEU A 9 -5.20 11.60 -4.02
N ALA A 10 -4.52 11.42 -5.16
CA ALA A 10 -3.48 10.41 -5.29
C ALA A 10 -2.30 10.68 -4.32
N GLY A 11 -1.87 11.94 -4.21
CA GLY A 11 -0.83 12.34 -3.27
C GLY A 11 -1.22 12.11 -1.80
N VAL A 12 -2.42 12.51 -1.41
CA VAL A 12 -2.95 12.28 -0.05
C VAL A 12 -3.06 10.78 0.25
N GLY A 13 -3.50 9.96 -0.72
CA GLY A 13 -3.50 8.51 -0.59
C GLY A 13 -2.12 7.93 -0.28
N MET A 14 -1.06 8.42 -0.95
CA MET A 14 0.32 8.01 -0.65
C MET A 14 0.78 8.44 0.74
N ILE A 15 0.42 9.64 1.17
CA ILE A 15 0.72 10.11 2.54
C ILE A 15 0.03 9.21 3.57
N PHE A 16 -1.25 8.90 3.38
CA PHE A 16 -1.99 7.97 4.24
C PHE A 16 -1.34 6.58 4.28
N LYS A 17 -0.80 6.12 3.15
CA LYS A 17 -0.06 4.86 3.10
C LYS A 17 1.19 4.88 3.97
N LEU A 18 1.90 6.01 4.09
CA LEU A 18 3.07 6.15 4.94
C LEU A 18 2.71 6.08 6.44
N PHE A 19 1.52 6.56 6.82
CA PHE A 19 0.98 6.33 8.17
C PHE A 19 0.68 4.85 8.45
N GLY A 20 0.88 3.96 7.46
CA GLY A 20 0.87 2.52 7.66
C GLY A 20 1.92 1.98 8.63
N ALA A 21 2.96 2.76 8.94
CA ALA A 21 3.99 2.41 9.92
C ALA A 21 3.51 2.51 11.38
N VAL A 22 2.32 3.05 11.63
CA VAL A 22 1.78 3.18 12.99
C VAL A 22 1.39 1.79 13.53
N PRO A 23 1.91 1.37 14.70
CA PRO A 23 1.52 0.11 15.33
C PRO A 23 0.01 0.04 15.56
N VAL A 24 -0.57 -1.17 15.49
CA VAL A 24 -2.00 -1.47 15.78
C VAL A 24 -3.00 -0.96 14.73
N VAL A 25 -2.88 0.29 14.26
CA VAL A 25 -3.87 0.91 13.34
C VAL A 25 -3.33 1.18 11.94
N GLY A 26 -2.01 1.11 11.74
CA GLY A 26 -1.36 1.44 10.46
C GLY A 26 -1.85 0.58 9.28
N TRP A 27 -2.23 -0.67 9.52
CA TRP A 27 -2.80 -1.53 8.46
C TRP A 27 -4.07 -0.93 7.82
N ILE A 28 -4.93 -0.26 8.62
CA ILE A 28 -6.12 0.43 8.13
C ILE A 28 -5.72 1.64 7.29
N PHE A 29 -4.81 2.48 7.81
CA PHE A 29 -4.32 3.66 7.10
C PHE A 29 -3.63 3.30 5.78
N SER A 30 -2.88 2.20 5.75
CA SER A 30 -2.23 1.68 4.55
C SER A 30 -3.24 1.25 3.48
N LEU A 31 -4.29 0.53 3.88
CA LEU A 31 -5.37 0.12 2.98
C LEU A 31 -6.15 1.32 2.44
N VAL A 32 -6.58 2.22 3.33
CA VAL A 32 -7.33 3.42 2.94
C VAL A 32 -6.47 4.29 2.02
N GLY A 33 -5.19 4.49 2.34
CA GLY A 33 -4.25 5.24 1.52
C GLY A 33 -4.05 4.63 0.13
N LEU A 34 -3.92 3.31 0.04
CA LEU A 34 -3.81 2.60 -1.24
C LEU A 34 -5.09 2.75 -2.07
N ILE A 35 -6.27 2.65 -1.45
CA ILE A 35 -7.55 2.85 -2.14
C ILE A 35 -7.67 4.29 -2.67
N LEU A 36 -7.37 5.30 -1.85
CA LEU A 36 -7.40 6.71 -2.28
C LEU A 36 -6.41 6.97 -3.43
N PHE A 37 -5.23 6.38 -3.36
CA PHE A 37 -4.22 6.46 -4.42
C PHE A 37 -4.74 5.89 -5.74
N LEU A 38 -5.31 4.69 -5.70
CA LEU A 38 -5.92 4.04 -6.87
C LEU A 38 -7.09 4.86 -7.44
N ILE A 39 -7.94 5.43 -6.59
CA ILE A 39 -9.07 6.28 -7.04
C ILE A 39 -8.55 7.54 -7.73
N GLY A 40 -7.50 8.17 -7.18
CA GLY A 40 -6.86 9.33 -7.80
C GLY A 40 -6.30 8.99 -9.19
N ILE A 41 -5.57 7.87 -9.31
CA ILE A 41 -5.02 7.41 -10.59
C ILE A 41 -6.10 7.01 -11.58
N TYR A 42 -7.15 6.33 -11.12
CA TYR A 42 -8.28 5.97 -11.97
C TYR A 42 -8.89 7.22 -12.61
N ASN A 43 -9.16 8.26 -11.82
CA ASN A 43 -9.69 9.53 -12.32
C ASN A 43 -8.72 10.23 -13.30
N ILE A 44 -7.41 10.14 -13.07
CA ILE A 44 -6.40 10.64 -14.02
C ILE A 44 -6.46 9.84 -15.33
N SER A 45 -6.53 8.51 -15.26
CA SER A 45 -6.59 7.64 -16.44
C SER A 45 -7.81 7.89 -17.31
N GLN A 46 -8.96 8.20 -16.69
CA GLN A 46 -10.20 8.53 -17.40
C GLN A 46 -10.10 9.90 -18.09
N GLN A 47 -9.46 10.89 -17.44
CA GLN A 47 -9.29 12.23 -18.01
C GLN A 47 -8.23 12.27 -19.13
N VAL A 48 -7.20 11.44 -19.05
CA VAL A 48 -6.15 11.33 -20.06
C VAL A 48 -6.57 10.40 -21.22
N GLY A 49 -7.65 9.63 -21.04
CA GLY A 49 -8.13 8.67 -22.04
C GLY A 49 -7.33 7.37 -22.13
N GLU A 50 -6.31 7.20 -21.29
CA GLU A 50 -5.36 6.09 -21.36
C GLU A 50 -5.51 5.15 -20.16
N ARG A 51 -6.36 4.12 -20.31
CA ARG A 51 -6.63 3.14 -19.26
C ARG A 51 -5.40 2.31 -18.85
N ARG A 52 -4.40 2.21 -19.73
CA ARG A 52 -3.15 1.48 -19.44
C ARG A 52 -2.43 2.06 -18.22
N ILE A 53 -2.50 3.38 -18.00
CA ILE A 53 -1.88 4.05 -16.84
C ILE A 53 -2.40 3.47 -15.52
N PHE A 54 -3.71 3.23 -15.43
CA PHE A 54 -4.29 2.65 -14.24
C PHE A 54 -3.86 1.19 -14.06
N ASN A 55 -3.87 0.39 -15.12
CA ASN A 55 -3.45 -1.02 -15.03
C ASN A 55 -1.96 -1.17 -14.66
N TYR A 56 -1.08 -0.35 -15.24
CA TYR A 56 0.34 -0.35 -14.90
C TYR A 56 0.64 0.01 -13.45
N LEU A 57 -0.26 0.75 -12.78
CA LEU A 57 -0.13 1.12 -11.37
C LEU A 57 -0.93 0.20 -10.44
N LEU A 58 -2.05 -0.36 -10.91
CA LEU A 58 -2.87 -1.33 -10.19
C LEU A 58 -2.13 -2.65 -9.95
N ILE A 59 -1.58 -3.23 -11.01
CA ILE A 59 -0.92 -4.54 -10.97
C ILE A 59 0.17 -4.56 -9.89
N PRO A 60 1.16 -3.64 -9.91
CA PRO A 60 2.18 -3.62 -8.87
C PRO A 60 1.63 -3.21 -7.50
N ALA A 61 0.60 -2.37 -7.41
CA ALA A 61 -0.01 -2.02 -6.13
C ALA A 61 -0.63 -3.24 -5.43
N VAL A 62 -1.34 -4.09 -6.17
CA VAL A 62 -1.91 -5.35 -5.66
C VAL A 62 -0.80 -6.32 -5.30
N LEU A 63 0.24 -6.43 -6.15
CA LEU A 63 1.36 -7.33 -5.91
C LEU A 63 2.14 -6.95 -4.64
N LEU A 64 2.38 -5.65 -4.42
CA LEU A 64 2.97 -5.13 -3.19
C LEU A 64 2.10 -5.37 -1.95
N LEU A 65 0.78 -5.30 -2.08
CA LEU A 65 -0.14 -5.63 -0.99
C LEU A 65 0.01 -7.10 -0.58
N ILE A 66 0.01 -8.02 -1.54
CA ILE A 66 0.20 -9.46 -1.29
C ILE A 66 1.53 -9.71 -0.60
N VAL A 67 2.63 -9.16 -1.13
CA VAL A 67 3.97 -9.28 -0.55
C VAL A 67 4.01 -8.73 0.88
N SER A 68 3.40 -7.56 1.12
CA SER A 68 3.31 -6.95 2.45
C SER A 68 2.60 -7.84 3.48
N VAL A 69 1.49 -8.48 3.07
CA VAL A 69 0.74 -9.40 3.94
C VAL A 69 1.56 -10.66 4.25
N ILE A 70 2.15 -11.28 3.22
CA ILE A 70 3.00 -12.48 3.40
C ILE A 70 4.19 -12.16 4.32
N PHE A 71 4.86 -11.03 4.08
CA PHE A 71 5.98 -10.57 4.90
C PHE A 71 5.56 -10.36 6.35
N SER A 72 4.44 -9.67 6.59
CA SER A 72 3.92 -9.41 7.94
C SER A 72 3.58 -10.70 8.69
N VAL A 73 2.90 -11.65 8.04
CA VAL A 73 2.57 -12.95 8.63
C VAL A 73 3.82 -13.77 8.93
N SER A 74 4.78 -13.80 8.00
CA SER A 74 6.04 -14.53 8.18
C SER A 74 6.87 -13.97 9.34
N LEU A 75 6.91 -12.64 9.45
CA LEU A 75 7.63 -11.94 10.52
C LEU A 75 6.99 -12.24 11.87
N VAL A 76 5.66 -12.17 11.98
CA VAL A 76 4.94 -12.55 13.19
C VAL A 76 5.16 -14.02 13.54
N ALA A 77 5.03 -14.94 12.59
CA ALA A 77 5.26 -16.37 12.81
C ALA A 77 6.68 -16.66 13.31
N SER A 78 7.70 -15.98 12.76
CA SER A 78 9.09 -16.12 13.20
C SER A 78 9.32 -15.65 14.65
N LEU A 79 8.55 -14.65 15.12
CA LEU A 79 8.62 -14.21 16.51
C LEU A 79 8.05 -15.26 17.48
N PHE A 80 7.02 -15.99 17.09
CA PHE A 80 6.35 -16.98 17.96
C PHE A 80 6.93 -18.40 17.87
N ALA A 81 7.50 -18.79 16.74
CA ALA A 81 8.06 -20.14 16.54
C ALA A 81 9.45 -20.35 17.19
N GLY A 82 10.01 -19.34 17.85
CA GLY A 82 11.34 -19.42 18.45
C GLY A 82 12.10 -18.10 18.45
N GLY A 83 11.62 -17.06 17.76
CA GLY A 83 12.19 -15.73 17.81
C GLY A 83 13.16 -15.46 16.66
N LEU A 84 13.09 -14.23 16.15
CA LEU A 84 13.93 -13.66 15.09
C LEU A 84 15.45 -13.71 15.41
N PHE A 85 15.84 -14.19 16.61
CA PHE A 85 17.19 -14.20 17.18
C PHE A 85 17.56 -15.48 17.98
N ALA A 86 16.72 -16.51 18.11
CA ALA A 86 17.11 -17.70 18.90
C ALA A 86 18.15 -18.62 18.23
N GLY A 87 18.65 -18.24 17.06
CA GLY A 87 19.78 -18.90 16.41
C GLY A 87 21.15 -18.30 16.71
N GLY A 88 21.29 -17.36 17.67
CA GLY A 88 22.54 -16.59 17.77
C GLY A 88 22.91 -15.99 19.12
N VAL A 89 22.81 -16.71 20.24
CA VAL A 89 23.80 -16.61 21.34
C VAL A 89 23.78 -17.94 22.11
N THR A 90 24.88 -18.69 22.00
CA THR A 90 25.32 -19.87 22.79
C THR A 90 24.29 -20.95 23.12
#